data_AF-A0A3S3P1X2-F1
#
_entry.id   AF-A0A3S3P1X2-F1
#
_cell.length_a   1.000
_cell.length_b   1.000
_cell.length_c   1.000
_cell.angle_alpha   90.00
_cell.angle_beta   90.00
_cell.angle_gamma   90.00
#
_symmetry.space_group_name_H-M   'P 1'
#
loop_
_entity.id
_entity.type
_entity.pdbx_description
1 polymer ?
#
loop_
_entity_poly.entity_id
_entity_poly.type
_entity_poly.pdbx_seq_one_letter_code
_entity_poly.pdbx_strand_id
1 'polypeptide(L)'
;MESPTGTGKTISLLCSILSFINEKKNDGDGYTLVYTTNTYQQIQQAVTTLKELKKMPYYSNVSSTVYGSKEKMCTHPTISKINNFNDDIIRMCKSYRSEKRCDHYLNLKENEKSSSEYNIFRKGNEKMFYSNTVVDIEETIKMFDAMKICPYYGARKLQTRVVFMHYFYLFPTLARSGSKEFDKNKTIVVIDEAHHIDKVCEYAGKITIYRSYFVKSIEE
;
A
#
# COMPACT_ATOMS: atom_id res chain seq x y z
N MET A 1 4.60 0.36 -23.64
CA MET A 1 6.03 0.58 -23.91
C MET A 1 6.76 -0.73 -23.72
N GLU A 2 7.36 -1.26 -24.78
CA GLU A 2 8.25 -2.43 -24.70
C GLU A 2 9.69 -1.93 -24.81
N SER A 3 10.58 -2.42 -23.96
CA SER A 3 11.99 -2.00 -23.94
C SER A 3 12.83 -3.08 -23.24
N PRO A 4 14.14 -3.20 -23.47
CA PRO A 4 15.02 -4.11 -22.74
C PRO A 4 15.19 -3.74 -21.25
N THR A 5 15.59 -4.70 -20.42
CA THR A 5 15.99 -4.45 -19.02
C THR A 5 17.23 -3.56 -18.95
N GLY A 6 17.32 -2.68 -17.94
CA GLY A 6 18.50 -1.83 -17.71
C GLY A 6 18.54 -0.51 -18.51
N THR A 7 17.49 -0.18 -19.27
CA THR A 7 17.41 1.02 -20.12
C THR A 7 16.81 2.26 -19.44
N GLY A 8 16.62 2.22 -18.12
CA GLY A 8 16.04 3.34 -17.37
C GLY A 8 14.53 3.53 -17.56
N LYS A 9 13.78 2.49 -17.95
CA LYS A 9 12.32 2.59 -18.12
C LYS A 9 11.62 3.19 -16.90
N THR A 10 11.93 2.70 -15.70
CA THR A 10 11.30 3.14 -14.46
C THR A 10 11.55 4.62 -14.21
N ILE A 11 12.79 5.10 -14.40
CA ILE A 11 13.10 6.52 -14.20
C ILE A 11 12.42 7.40 -15.25
N SER A 12 12.47 7.02 -16.53
CA SER A 12 11.80 7.78 -17.60
C SER A 12 10.29 7.86 -17.38
N LEU A 13 9.67 6.74 -17.03
CA LEU A 13 8.25 6.62 -16.74
C LEU A 13 7.83 7.49 -15.54
N LEU A 14 8.57 7.38 -14.43
CA LEU A 14 8.31 8.20 -13.24
C LEU A 14 8.48 9.68 -13.55
N CYS A 15 9.53 10.09 -14.26
CA CYS A 15 9.73 11.48 -14.67
C CYS A 15 8.55 12.00 -15.50
N SER A 16 8.17 11.30 -16.57
CA SER A 16 7.09 11.74 -17.46
C SER A 16 5.76 11.90 -16.71
N ILE A 17 5.39 10.93 -15.86
CA ILE A 17 4.13 11.00 -15.13
C ILE A 17 4.17 12.05 -14.03
N LEU A 18 5.27 12.15 -13.27
CA LEU A 18 5.37 13.15 -12.20
C LEU A 18 5.36 14.57 -12.75
N SER A 19 5.98 14.81 -13.91
CA SER A 19 5.89 16.09 -14.64
C SER A 19 4.44 16.41 -15.02
N PHE A 20 3.71 15.46 -15.62
CA PHE A 20 2.29 15.64 -15.93
C PHE A 20 1.45 15.96 -14.69
N ILE A 21 1.66 15.24 -13.58
CA ILE A 21 0.95 15.50 -12.31
C ILE A 21 1.32 16.88 -11.75
N ASN A 22 2.59 17.30 -11.85
CA ASN A 22 3.03 18.64 -11.42
C ASN A 22 2.33 19.75 -12.22
N GLU A 23 2.24 19.59 -13.53
CA GLU A 23 1.55 20.55 -14.40
C GLU A 23 0.06 20.64 -14.07
N LYS A 24 -0.64 19.50 -13.97
CA LYS A 24 -2.07 19.45 -13.64
C LYS A 24 -2.42 19.97 -12.25
N LYS A 25 -1.49 19.87 -11.30
CA LYS A 25 -1.66 20.45 -9.97
C LYS A 25 -1.80 21.97 -10.03
N ASN A 26 -1.09 22.64 -10.94
CA ASN A 26 -1.22 24.09 -11.12
C ASN A 26 -2.59 24.48 -11.69
N ASP A 27 -3.25 23.56 -12.39
CA ASP A 27 -4.61 23.71 -12.92
C ASP A 27 -5.71 23.41 -11.87
N GLY A 28 -5.34 23.04 -10.63
CA GLY A 28 -6.26 22.68 -9.55
C GLY A 28 -6.63 21.19 -9.47
N ASP A 29 -6.08 20.35 -10.36
CA ASP A 29 -6.33 18.91 -10.37
C ASP A 29 -5.19 18.10 -9.73
N GLY A 30 -5.49 17.47 -8.59
CA GLY A 30 -4.57 16.55 -7.92
C GLY A 30 -4.72 15.12 -8.42
N TYR A 31 -3.74 14.61 -9.18
CA TYR A 31 -3.67 13.22 -9.61
C TYR A 31 -2.80 12.37 -8.66
N THR A 32 -3.19 11.11 -8.46
CA THR A 32 -2.40 10.08 -7.79
C THR A 32 -1.86 9.07 -8.80
N LEU A 33 -0.56 8.80 -8.75
CA LEU A 33 0.06 7.69 -9.46
C LEU A 33 -0.02 6.41 -8.60
N VAL A 34 -0.66 5.38 -9.11
CA VAL A 34 -0.55 4.00 -8.60
C VAL A 34 0.49 3.27 -9.45
N TYR A 35 1.69 3.09 -8.91
CA TYR A 35 2.72 2.28 -9.54
C TYR A 35 2.62 0.87 -9.01
N THR A 36 2.49 -0.10 -9.92
CA THR A 36 2.36 -1.48 -9.51
C THR A 36 3.19 -2.43 -10.36
N THR A 37 3.64 -3.51 -9.72
CA THR A 37 4.52 -4.54 -10.30
C THR A 37 4.26 -5.89 -9.61
N ASN A 38 4.96 -6.95 -10.05
CA ASN A 38 4.74 -8.32 -9.58
C ASN A 38 5.67 -8.75 -8.43
N THR A 39 6.70 -7.97 -8.07
CA THR A 39 7.60 -8.34 -6.97
C THR A 39 7.90 -7.20 -6.01
N TYR A 40 8.13 -7.53 -4.74
CA TYR A 40 8.56 -6.54 -3.75
C TYR A 40 9.93 -5.94 -4.04
N GLN A 41 10.84 -6.70 -4.65
CA GLN A 41 12.16 -6.19 -5.04
C GLN A 41 12.04 -5.09 -6.11
N GLN A 42 11.17 -5.27 -7.10
CA GLN A 42 10.88 -4.23 -8.10
C GLN A 42 10.23 -2.99 -7.48
N ILE A 43 9.34 -3.17 -6.50
CA ILE A 43 8.78 -2.05 -5.72
C ILE A 43 9.91 -1.28 -5.01
N GLN A 44 10.83 -1.97 -4.32
CA GLN A 44 11.95 -1.35 -3.63
C GLN A 44 12.88 -0.59 -4.58
N GLN A 45 13.14 -1.14 -5.76
CA GLN A 45 13.90 -0.46 -6.81
C GLN A 45 13.21 0.82 -7.27
N ALA A 46 11.91 0.76 -7.56
CA ALA A 46 11.13 1.94 -7.98
C ALA A 46 11.05 3.02 -6.90
N VAL A 47 10.91 2.64 -5.63
CA VAL A 47 10.96 3.57 -4.49
C VAL A 47 12.34 4.22 -4.40
N THR A 48 13.42 3.46 -4.54
CA THR A 48 14.79 3.99 -4.56
C THR A 48 14.99 4.99 -5.69
N THR A 49 14.51 4.68 -6.91
CA THR A 49 14.51 5.63 -8.03
C THR A 49 13.75 6.91 -7.68
N LEU A 50 12.58 6.81 -7.05
CA LEU A 50 11.82 7.98 -6.64
C LEU A 50 12.54 8.81 -5.55
N LYS A 51 13.26 8.15 -4.62
CA LYS A 51 14.11 8.84 -3.63
C LYS A 51 15.21 9.65 -4.31
N GLU A 52 15.84 9.11 -5.35
CA GLU A 52 16.84 9.84 -6.14
C GLU A 52 16.22 11.01 -6.89
N LEU A 53 15.07 10.82 -7.56
CA LEU A 53 14.35 11.89 -8.24
C LEU A 53 13.99 13.03 -7.30
N LYS A 54 13.52 12.72 -6.08
CA LYS A 54 13.16 13.71 -5.06
C LYS A 54 14.30 14.66 -4.69
N LYS A 55 15.57 14.27 -4.87
CA LYS A 55 16.73 15.16 -4.63
C LYS A 55 16.80 16.31 -5.62
N MET A 56 16.15 16.19 -6.77
CA MET A 56 16.09 17.25 -7.78
C MET A 56 15.04 18.30 -7.39
N PRO A 57 15.33 19.62 -7.52
CA PRO A 57 14.39 20.68 -7.14
C PRO A 57 13.00 20.52 -7.76
N TYR A 58 12.93 20.07 -9.00
CA TYR A 58 11.68 19.88 -9.74
C TYR A 58 10.76 18.80 -9.15
N TYR A 59 11.31 17.73 -8.56
CA TYR A 59 10.54 16.64 -7.94
C TYR A 59 10.57 16.69 -6.40
N SER A 60 11.09 17.77 -5.81
CA SER A 60 11.29 17.90 -4.37
C SER A 60 10.00 17.75 -3.55
N ASN A 61 8.86 18.15 -4.13
CA ASN A 61 7.52 18.08 -3.55
C ASN A 61 6.73 16.82 -3.96
N VAL A 62 7.34 15.64 -3.75
CA VAL A 62 6.71 14.33 -3.98
C VAL A 62 6.61 13.52 -2.69
N SER A 63 5.46 12.87 -2.49
CA SER A 63 5.23 11.91 -1.43
C SER A 63 4.85 10.54 -1.98
N SER A 64 5.28 9.48 -1.29
CA SER A 64 4.91 8.12 -1.63
C SER A 64 4.53 7.29 -0.41
N THR A 65 3.76 6.24 -0.65
CA THR A 65 3.53 5.17 0.32
C THR A 65 3.64 3.81 -0.37
N VAL A 66 3.92 2.76 0.39
CA VAL A 66 4.01 1.39 -0.09
C VAL A 66 2.95 0.54 0.58
N TYR A 67 2.18 -0.20 -0.23
CA TYR A 67 1.23 -1.18 0.27
C TYR A 67 1.87 -2.57 0.30
N GLY A 68 1.98 -3.12 1.51
CA GLY A 68 2.39 -4.50 1.76
C GLY A 68 1.27 -5.36 2.33
N SER A 69 1.57 -6.65 2.45
CA SER A 69 0.69 -7.64 3.08
C SER A 69 0.71 -7.49 4.61
N LYS A 70 -0.27 -8.10 5.29
CA LYS A 70 -0.26 -8.15 6.76
C LYS A 70 0.93 -8.94 7.28
N GLU A 71 1.34 -9.99 6.59
CA GLU A 71 2.56 -10.76 6.90
C GLU A 71 3.80 -9.86 6.93
N LYS A 72 3.95 -8.96 5.95
CA LYS A 72 5.12 -8.08 5.88
C LYS A 72 5.02 -6.87 6.81
N MET A 73 3.83 -6.34 7.07
CA MET A 73 3.65 -5.05 7.76
C MET A 73 3.15 -5.14 9.21
N CYS A 74 2.71 -6.30 9.68
CA CYS A 74 2.14 -6.43 11.02
C CYS A 74 3.25 -6.41 12.09
N THR A 75 3.12 -5.51 13.06
CA THR A 75 4.03 -5.43 14.23
C THR A 75 3.40 -5.94 15.53
N HIS A 76 2.17 -6.45 15.48
CA HIS A 76 1.51 -7.01 16.67
C HIS A 76 2.26 -8.25 17.20
N PRO A 77 2.70 -8.29 18.47
CA PRO A 77 3.66 -9.29 18.98
C PRO A 77 3.27 -10.76 18.78
N THR A 78 1.98 -11.08 18.80
CA THR A 78 1.48 -12.44 18.58
C THR A 78 1.28 -12.76 17.10
N ILE A 79 0.84 -11.79 16.30
CA ILE A 79 0.43 -12.03 14.91
C ILE A 79 1.66 -12.02 13.99
N SER A 80 2.63 -11.16 14.27
CA SER A 80 3.86 -11.03 13.47
C SER A 80 4.76 -12.27 13.53
N LYS A 81 4.55 -13.17 14.52
CA LYS A 81 5.32 -14.40 14.70
C LYS A 81 4.73 -15.61 13.96
N ILE A 82 3.56 -15.45 13.32
CA ILE A 82 2.93 -16.53 12.55
C ILE A 82 3.69 -16.66 11.24
N ASN A 83 4.44 -17.76 11.08
CA ASN A 83 5.19 -18.02 9.86
C ASN A 83 4.31 -18.74 8.83
N ASN A 84 4.36 -18.28 7.57
CA ASN A 84 3.89 -18.98 6.36
C ASN A 84 2.39 -19.32 6.25
N PHE A 85 1.51 -18.72 7.05
CA PHE A 85 0.05 -18.90 6.93
C PHE A 85 -0.67 -17.56 6.79
N ASN A 86 -0.71 -17.03 5.56
CA ASN A 86 -1.37 -15.76 5.25
C ASN A 86 -2.85 -15.74 5.69
N ASP A 87 -3.55 -16.86 5.61
CA ASP A 87 -4.95 -16.97 6.04
C ASP A 87 -5.09 -16.91 7.57
N ASP A 88 -4.17 -17.50 8.31
CA ASP A 88 -4.16 -17.45 9.78
C ASP A 88 -3.85 -16.04 10.28
N ILE A 89 -2.87 -15.35 9.67
CA ILE A 89 -2.57 -13.95 9.96
C ILE A 89 -3.81 -13.09 9.78
N ILE A 90 -4.56 -13.32 8.70
CA ILE A 90 -5.78 -12.55 8.40
C ILE A 90 -6.90 -12.87 9.39
N ARG A 91 -7.13 -14.15 9.69
CA ARG A 91 -8.13 -14.60 10.66
C ARG A 91 -7.84 -14.02 12.04
N MET A 92 -6.61 -14.15 12.53
CA MET A 92 -6.19 -13.61 13.82
C MET A 92 -6.24 -12.08 13.83
N CYS A 93 -5.78 -11.40 12.78
CA CYS A 93 -5.92 -9.94 12.66
C CYS A 93 -7.39 -9.49 12.67
N LYS A 94 -8.31 -10.29 12.13
CA LYS A 94 -9.75 -10.01 12.20
C LYS A 94 -10.26 -10.17 13.64
N SER A 95 -9.98 -11.30 14.29
CA SER A 95 -10.39 -11.58 15.69
C SER A 95 -9.83 -10.55 16.68
N TYR A 96 -8.52 -10.27 16.62
CA TYR A 96 -7.89 -9.31 17.52
C TYR A 96 -8.45 -7.89 17.35
N ARG A 97 -8.82 -7.49 16.13
CA ARG A 97 -9.47 -6.19 15.92
C ARG A 97 -10.90 -6.16 16.45
N SER A 98 -11.69 -7.22 16.24
CA SER A 98 -13.07 -7.28 16.76
C SER A 98 -13.11 -7.34 18.29
N GLU A 99 -12.16 -8.05 18.89
CA GLU A 99 -12.00 -8.16 20.35
C GLU A 99 -11.30 -6.95 20.98
N LYS A 100 -10.92 -5.93 20.19
CA LYS A 100 -10.17 -4.75 20.65
C LYS A 100 -8.85 -5.09 21.35
N ARG A 101 -8.13 -6.10 20.85
CA ARG A 101 -6.83 -6.58 21.35
C ARG A 101 -5.63 -6.13 20.50
N CYS A 102 -5.83 -5.17 19.61
CA CYS A 102 -4.76 -4.64 18.76
C CYS A 102 -4.62 -3.14 18.97
N ASP A 103 -3.76 -2.75 19.90
CA ASP A 103 -3.54 -1.35 20.28
C ASP A 103 -3.17 -0.48 19.08
N HIS A 104 -2.28 -0.97 18.21
CA HIS A 104 -1.91 -0.28 16.98
C HIS A 104 -3.11 0.07 16.08
N TYR A 105 -4.10 -0.81 16.00
CA TYR A 105 -5.31 -0.56 15.21
C TYR A 105 -6.29 0.37 15.95
N LEU A 106 -6.41 0.22 17.26
CA LEU A 106 -7.25 1.10 18.08
C LEU A 106 -6.74 2.54 18.06
N ASN A 107 -5.44 2.74 18.22
CA ASN A 107 -4.79 4.04 18.15
C ASN A 107 -4.99 4.70 16.78
N LEU A 108 -4.97 3.92 15.69
CA LEU A 108 -5.32 4.43 14.36
C LEU A 108 -6.76 4.95 14.34
N LYS A 109 -7.72 4.17 14.88
CA LYS A 109 -9.14 4.57 14.94
C LYS A 109 -9.38 5.81 15.80
N GLU A 110 -8.61 5.99 16.86
CA GLU A 110 -8.67 7.19 17.68
C GLU A 110 -8.08 8.41 16.94
N ASN A 111 -6.99 8.22 16.21
CA ASN A 111 -6.40 9.25 15.36
C ASN A 111 -7.38 9.74 14.29
N GLU A 112 -8.08 8.81 13.62
CA GLU A 112 -9.10 9.11 12.60
C GLU A 112 -10.24 9.98 13.14
N LYS A 113 -10.60 9.85 14.42
CA LYS A 113 -11.64 10.69 15.06
C LYS A 113 -11.14 12.09 15.37
N SER A 114 -9.85 12.21 15.65
CA SER A 114 -9.22 13.43 16.18
C SER A 114 -8.65 14.34 15.09
N SER A 115 -8.51 13.85 13.87
CA SER A 115 -7.92 14.57 12.73
C SER A 115 -8.74 14.33 11.47
N SER A 116 -9.32 15.38 10.91
CA SER A 116 -9.96 15.35 9.58
C SER A 116 -8.94 15.39 8.43
N GLU A 117 -7.64 15.54 8.75
CA GLU A 117 -6.57 15.69 7.76
C GLU A 117 -5.90 14.34 7.46
N TYR A 118 -5.98 13.90 6.21
CA TYR A 118 -5.54 12.57 5.74
C TYR A 118 -4.04 12.24 5.92
N ASN A 119 -3.19 13.25 6.07
CA ASN A 119 -1.73 13.10 6.15
C ASN A 119 -1.16 13.51 7.50
N ILE A 120 -2.01 13.60 8.53
CA ILE A 120 -1.60 13.95 9.89
C ILE A 120 -1.92 12.78 10.81
N PHE A 121 -0.89 12.29 11.49
CA PHE A 121 -1.05 11.36 12.60
C PHE A 121 -0.52 11.97 13.90
N ARG A 122 -1.23 11.74 14.99
CA ARG A 122 -0.80 12.16 16.34
C ARG A 122 0.01 11.08 17.05
N LYS A 123 1.09 11.50 17.72
CA LYS A 123 1.82 10.73 18.73
C LYS A 123 1.80 11.52 20.04
N GLY A 124 0.88 11.18 20.95
CA GLY A 124 0.58 12.06 22.09
C GLY A 124 0.07 13.42 21.60
N ASN A 125 0.72 14.51 22.03
CA ASN A 125 0.36 15.88 21.62
C ASN A 125 1.02 16.33 20.31
N GLU A 126 1.98 15.57 19.77
CA GLU A 126 2.72 15.93 18.57
C GLU A 126 1.97 15.53 17.28
N LYS A 127 1.93 16.43 16.29
CA LYS A 127 1.42 16.17 14.95
C LYS A 127 2.57 15.76 14.03
N MET A 128 2.46 14.59 13.39
CA MET A 128 3.37 14.14 12.34
C MET A 128 2.73 14.31 10.97
N PHE A 129 3.41 15.07 10.09
CA PHE A 129 2.97 15.37 8.73
C PHE A 129 3.65 14.46 7.72
N TYR A 130 2.86 13.89 6.81
CA TYR A 130 3.34 12.98 5.75
C TYR A 130 3.25 13.57 4.34
N SER A 131 2.92 14.86 4.23
CA SER A 131 3.08 15.62 3.01
C SER A 131 4.57 15.78 2.73
N ASN A 132 5.06 15.11 1.69
CA ASN A 132 6.44 15.18 1.18
C ASN A 132 7.44 14.11 1.67
N THR A 133 6.98 12.94 2.10
CA THR A 133 7.88 11.81 2.45
C THR A 133 7.85 10.72 1.38
N VAL A 134 9.02 10.20 0.99
CA VAL A 134 9.16 9.01 0.13
C VAL A 134 9.80 7.91 0.98
N VAL A 135 9.04 6.86 1.24
CA VAL A 135 9.44 5.74 2.11
C VAL A 135 9.27 4.40 1.41
N ASP A 136 10.17 3.47 1.72
CA ASP A 136 9.97 2.05 1.41
C ASP A 136 9.10 1.36 2.47
N ILE A 137 8.89 0.05 2.30
CA ILE A 137 8.03 -0.73 3.19
C ILE A 137 8.59 -0.82 4.62
N GLU A 138 9.92 -0.94 4.80
CA GLU A 138 10.54 -1.09 6.11
C GLU A 138 10.55 0.24 6.87
N GLU A 139 10.86 1.32 6.18
CA GLU A 139 10.73 2.68 6.70
C GLU A 139 9.29 2.99 7.09
N THR A 140 8.32 2.61 6.26
CA THR A 140 6.88 2.73 6.56
C THR A 140 6.53 1.99 7.85
N ILE A 141 7.00 0.76 8.02
CA ILE A 141 6.76 -0.04 9.24
C ILE A 141 7.34 0.64 10.47
N LYS A 142 8.63 1.01 10.43
CA LYS A 142 9.32 1.67 11.55
C LYS A 142 8.63 2.96 11.97
N MET A 143 8.25 3.78 10.99
CA MET A 143 7.57 5.05 11.16
C MET A 143 6.22 4.89 11.89
N PHE A 144 5.36 3.99 11.40
CA PHE A 144 4.06 3.75 12.03
C PHE A 144 4.18 3.05 13.39
N ASP A 145 5.11 2.12 13.55
CA ASP A 145 5.33 1.43 14.83
C ASP A 145 5.84 2.37 15.92
N ALA A 146 6.71 3.33 15.57
CA ALA A 146 7.19 4.37 16.48
C ALA A 146 6.06 5.29 17.00
N MET A 147 4.94 5.37 16.27
CA MET A 147 3.72 6.08 16.68
C MET A 147 2.68 5.16 17.33
N LYS A 148 2.96 3.85 17.46
CA LYS A 148 1.98 2.85 17.89
C LYS A 148 0.72 2.86 17.03
N ILE A 149 0.87 3.04 15.72
CA ILE A 149 -0.20 2.97 14.72
C ILE A 149 0.02 1.75 13.85
N CYS A 150 -1.06 1.07 13.45
CA CYS A 150 -0.96 -0.14 12.64
C CYS A 150 -0.37 0.19 11.26
N PRO A 151 0.83 -0.31 10.89
CA PRO A 151 1.46 0.07 9.63
C PRO A 151 0.65 -0.33 8.40
N TYR A 152 0.03 -1.53 8.43
CA TYR A 152 -0.79 -2.04 7.34
C TYR A 152 -1.97 -1.11 7.01
N TYR A 153 -2.74 -0.69 8.02
CA TYR A 153 -3.90 0.18 7.80
C TYR A 153 -3.50 1.66 7.71
N GLY A 154 -2.48 2.10 8.45
CA GLY A 154 -1.97 3.47 8.42
C GLY A 154 -1.45 3.87 7.05
N ALA A 155 -0.65 3.02 6.40
CA ALA A 155 -0.15 3.28 5.04
C ALA A 155 -1.29 3.49 4.04
N ARG A 156 -2.39 2.73 4.17
CA ARG A 156 -3.57 2.82 3.30
C ARG A 156 -4.41 4.07 3.54
N LYS A 157 -4.19 4.77 4.65
CA LYS A 157 -4.88 6.02 4.98
C LYS A 157 -4.16 7.25 4.45
N LEU A 158 -2.86 7.14 4.17
CA LEU A 158 -2.09 8.22 3.59
C LEU A 158 -2.63 8.62 2.20
N GLN A 159 -2.71 9.93 1.99
CA GLN A 159 -2.96 10.53 0.68
C GLN A 159 -1.64 11.02 0.09
N THR A 160 -0.97 10.15 -0.64
CA THR A 160 0.30 10.42 -1.30
C THR A 160 0.15 10.61 -2.80
N ARG A 161 1.13 11.28 -3.42
CA ARG A 161 1.17 11.46 -4.87
C ARG A 161 1.49 10.17 -5.60
N VAL A 162 2.28 9.30 -4.98
CA VAL A 162 2.63 7.98 -5.51
C VAL A 162 2.22 6.90 -4.52
N VAL A 163 1.58 5.84 -4.99
CA VAL A 163 1.33 4.62 -4.22
C VAL A 163 1.99 3.46 -4.94
N PHE A 164 2.94 2.81 -4.26
CA PHE A 164 3.55 1.58 -4.75
C PHE A 164 2.82 0.38 -4.18
N MET A 165 2.43 -0.58 -5.02
CA MET A 165 1.74 -1.78 -4.56
C MET A 165 1.99 -2.95 -5.50
N HIS A 166 1.80 -4.17 -5.02
CA HIS A 166 1.74 -5.34 -5.89
C HIS A 166 0.43 -5.36 -6.70
N TYR A 167 0.45 -5.89 -7.93
CA TYR A 167 -0.75 -6.09 -8.76
C TYR A 167 -1.93 -6.75 -8.08
N PHE A 168 -1.70 -7.65 -7.13
CA PHE A 168 -2.75 -8.30 -6.35
C PHE A 168 -3.71 -7.29 -5.69
N TYR A 169 -3.23 -6.09 -5.35
CA TYR A 169 -4.05 -5.06 -4.73
C TYR A 169 -4.92 -4.28 -5.72
N LEU A 170 -4.71 -4.42 -7.03
CA LEU A 170 -5.62 -3.87 -8.05
C LEU A 170 -6.95 -4.64 -8.13
N PHE A 171 -6.93 -5.93 -7.79
CA PHE A 171 -8.09 -6.82 -7.93
C PHE A 171 -8.85 -6.92 -6.60
N PRO A 172 -10.08 -6.39 -6.47
CA PRO A 172 -10.81 -6.39 -5.21
C PRO A 172 -11.02 -7.78 -4.60
N THR A 173 -11.16 -8.82 -5.44
CA THR A 173 -11.30 -10.22 -5.00
C THR A 173 -10.06 -10.74 -4.28
N LEU A 174 -8.88 -10.17 -4.58
CA LEU A 174 -7.59 -10.52 -3.99
C LEU A 174 -7.12 -9.48 -2.96
N ALA A 175 -7.53 -8.23 -3.11
CA ALA A 175 -7.30 -7.13 -2.19
C ALA A 175 -8.22 -7.30 -0.95
N ARG A 176 -7.87 -8.31 -0.12
CA ARG A 176 -8.52 -8.60 1.17
C ARG A 176 -8.64 -7.31 2.02
N SER A 177 -9.66 -7.25 2.88
CA SER A 177 -10.08 -6.10 3.71
C SER A 177 -9.08 -4.94 3.90
N GLY A 178 -9.48 -3.74 3.48
CA GLY A 178 -8.75 -2.49 3.73
C GLY A 178 -8.28 -1.76 2.47
N SER A 179 -8.75 -2.14 1.27
CA SER A 179 -8.48 -1.41 0.04
C SER A 179 -8.81 0.08 0.17
N LYS A 180 -7.86 0.92 -0.20
CA LYS A 180 -8.13 2.34 -0.44
C LYS A 180 -8.88 2.44 -1.77
N GLU A 181 -10.02 3.12 -1.76
CA GLU A 181 -10.67 3.48 -3.02
C GLU A 181 -9.88 4.62 -3.67
N PHE A 182 -9.49 4.40 -4.92
CA PHE A 182 -8.83 5.39 -5.73
C PHE A 182 -9.89 6.12 -6.58
N ASP A 183 -9.79 7.45 -6.64
CA ASP A 183 -10.63 8.24 -7.53
C ASP A 183 -10.27 7.90 -8.98
N LYS A 184 -11.19 7.26 -9.69
CA LYS A 184 -11.00 6.80 -11.08
C LYS A 184 -10.67 7.94 -12.04
N ASN A 185 -11.15 9.15 -11.76
CA ASN A 185 -10.91 10.32 -12.61
C ASN A 185 -9.57 11.01 -12.32
N LYS A 186 -8.99 10.74 -11.14
CA LYS A 186 -7.77 11.37 -10.65
C LYS A 186 -6.67 10.37 -10.30
N THR A 187 -6.71 9.18 -10.91
CA THR A 187 -5.71 8.12 -10.68
C THR A 187 -5.11 7.65 -11.99
N ILE A 188 -3.78 7.69 -12.07
CA ILE A 188 -2.99 7.12 -13.15
C ILE A 188 -2.46 5.78 -12.65
N VAL A 189 -2.83 4.67 -13.29
CA VAL A 189 -2.33 3.34 -12.94
C VAL A 189 -1.23 2.93 -13.91
N VAL A 190 -0.07 2.56 -13.38
CA VAL A 190 1.04 2.00 -14.16
C VAL A 190 1.28 0.56 -13.74
N ILE A 191 1.27 -0.32 -14.74
CA ILE A 191 1.49 -1.75 -14.59
C ILE A 191 2.86 -2.09 -15.21
N ASP A 192 3.89 -2.17 -14.37
CA ASP A 192 5.28 -2.46 -14.77
C ASP A 192 5.69 -3.95 -14.64
N GLU A 193 6.15 -4.56 -15.73
CA GLU A 193 6.22 -6.03 -15.91
C GLU A 193 4.84 -6.69 -16.02
N ALA A 194 3.97 -6.10 -16.83
CA ALA A 194 2.59 -6.52 -17.06
C ALA A 194 2.43 -7.93 -17.67
N HIS A 195 3.52 -8.56 -18.14
CA HIS A 195 3.49 -9.89 -18.73
C HIS A 195 3.08 -11.01 -17.75
N HIS A 196 2.97 -10.71 -16.45
CA HIS A 196 2.48 -11.63 -15.42
C HIS A 196 1.01 -11.39 -15.01
N ILE A 197 0.34 -10.40 -15.59
CA ILE A 197 -0.98 -9.99 -15.12
C ILE A 197 -2.06 -11.05 -15.41
N ASP A 198 -1.90 -11.82 -16.47
CA ASP A 198 -2.76 -12.93 -16.87
C ASP A 198 -2.93 -13.97 -15.75
N LYS A 199 -1.82 -14.40 -15.14
CA LYS A 199 -1.81 -15.35 -14.02
C LYS A 199 -2.48 -14.77 -12.79
N VAL A 200 -2.31 -13.47 -12.55
CA VAL A 200 -2.97 -12.78 -11.43
C VAL A 200 -4.48 -12.72 -11.66
N CYS A 201 -4.92 -12.42 -12.88
CA CYS A 201 -6.33 -12.44 -13.26
C CYS A 201 -6.96 -13.83 -13.13
N GLU A 202 -6.26 -14.88 -13.58
CA GLU A 202 -6.70 -16.26 -13.42
C GLU A 202 -6.89 -16.61 -11.94
N TYR A 203 -5.91 -16.27 -11.10
CA TYR A 203 -6.00 -16.47 -9.66
C TYR A 203 -7.14 -15.67 -9.02
N ALA A 204 -7.38 -14.44 -9.48
CA ALA A 204 -8.46 -13.57 -9.01
C ALA A 204 -9.86 -14.13 -9.29
N GLY A 205 -10.01 -14.89 -10.37
CA GLY A 205 -11.24 -15.58 -10.75
C GLY A 205 -11.36 -17.02 -10.25
N LYS A 206 -10.32 -17.56 -9.62
CA LYS A 206 -10.28 -18.97 -9.19
C LYS A 206 -10.97 -19.15 -7.84
N ILE A 207 -11.93 -20.08 -7.80
CA ILE A 207 -12.51 -20.62 -6.56
C ILE A 207 -12.12 -22.10 -6.47
N THR A 208 -11.51 -22.51 -5.36
CA THR A 208 -11.18 -23.91 -5.10
C THR A 208 -12.06 -24.43 -3.97
N ILE A 209 -12.82 -25.49 -4.23
CA ILE A 209 -13.72 -26.11 -3.25
C ILE A 209 -13.13 -27.47 -2.85
N TYR A 210 -12.76 -27.60 -1.57
CA TYR A 210 -12.31 -28.85 -0.99
C TYR A 210 -13.48 -29.62 -0.35
N ARG A 211 -13.37 -30.95 -0.32
CA ARG A 211 -14.34 -31.83 0.35
C ARG A 211 -14.61 -31.42 1.80
N SER A 212 -13.59 -30.95 2.53
CA SER A 212 -13.72 -30.49 3.91
C SER A 212 -14.70 -29.33 4.08
N TYR A 213 -14.86 -28.45 3.07
CA TYR A 213 -15.85 -27.38 3.12
C TYR A 213 -17.28 -27.92 3.02
N PHE A 214 -17.50 -28.93 2.16
CA PHE A 214 -18.80 -29.58 2.05
C PHE A 214 -19.21 -30.28 3.34
N VAL A 215 -18.26 -30.96 3.99
CA VAL A 215 -18.53 -31.63 5.29
C VAL A 215 -18.94 -30.60 6.34
N LYS A 216 -18.20 -29.49 6.47
CA LYS A 216 -18.56 -28.42 7.41
C LYS A 216 -19.91 -27.78 7.14
N SER A 217 -20.29 -27.59 5.87
CA SER A 217 -21.59 -26.98 5.53
C SER A 217 -22.80 -27.89 5.79
N ILE A 218 -22.58 -29.19 6.02
CA ILE A 218 -23.63 -30.13 6.39
C ILE A 218 -23.80 -30.21 7.92
N GLU A 219 -22.76 -29.82 8.68
CA GLU A 219 -22.73 -29.86 10.14
C GLU A 219 -23.25 -28.57 10.82
N GLU A 220 -23.51 -27.50 10.05
CA GLU A 220 -24.21 -26.29 10.48
C GLU A 220 -25.71 -26.35 10.13
#